data_AF-A0A3B7PXA4-F1
#
_entry.id   AF-A0A3B7PXA4-F1
#
_cell.length_a   1.000
_cell.length_b   1.000
_cell.length_c   1.000
_cell.angle_alpha   90.00
_cell.angle_beta   90.00
_cell.angle_gamma   90.00
#
_symmetry.space_group_name_H-M   'P 1'
#
loop_
_entity.id
_entity.type
_entity.pdbx_description
1 polymer ?
#
loop_
_entity_poly.entity_id
_entity_poly.type
_entity_poly.pdbx_seq_one_letter_code
_entity_poly.pdbx_strand_id
1 'polypeptide(L)'
;MNKKIIGALIAVVVLLAGGYYYASPYLVLSSIKSAAKAGDSEKLSAYIDYPSVRQSFKDQMNTYMVKDIASKDTNGWEALGTMIATTMVDKMVDAVITPEGVTLMLQGKDFRDSLKHSFEESSEQSSSKEKLDYSTRYLSMNLFEVTLKNPDNDKQLKVIMERDGLSWKVKKIVVPMNDMKPQQAAPQPTLPAEEIPAEVEAPAIIEQPAAAFDFSGVQKGAQLESCYHDPCTIGRVIAFKKLSQTPAESNIELTLVGGSRGWDAEKIEWNHDAHKIQIQCSLTKPTLQIGDQVTVVPLNDSGVPGVLWSDAETYMQACHNYTGEMGAGIQQYGYNVQAEE
;
A
#
# COMPACT_ATOMS: atom_id res chain seq x y z
N MET A 1 62.25 9.81 -4.74
CA MET A 1 61.42 9.41 -5.89
C MET A 1 61.30 10.59 -6.85
N ASN A 2 61.61 10.42 -8.14
CA ASN A 2 61.71 11.54 -9.08
C ASN A 2 60.34 12.22 -9.28
N LYS A 3 60.25 13.55 -9.32
CA LYS A 3 58.96 14.29 -9.48
C LYS A 3 58.17 13.83 -10.71
N LYS A 4 58.86 13.42 -11.78
CA LYS A 4 58.26 12.83 -12.99
C LYS A 4 57.65 11.45 -12.78
N ILE A 5 58.24 10.62 -11.90
CA ILE A 5 57.72 9.29 -11.53
C ILE A 5 56.49 9.44 -10.65
N ILE A 6 56.48 10.40 -9.72
CA ILE A 6 55.30 10.72 -8.90
C ILE A 6 54.15 11.18 -9.79
N GLY A 7 54.41 12.11 -10.72
CA GLY A 7 53.40 12.56 -11.69
C GLY A 7 52.84 11.44 -12.56
N ALA A 8 53.70 10.53 -13.04
CA ALA A 8 53.28 9.36 -13.81
C ALA A 8 52.43 8.39 -12.97
N LEU A 9 52.80 8.11 -11.72
CA LEU A 9 52.02 7.26 -10.82
C LEU A 9 50.64 7.85 -10.52
N ILE A 10 50.56 9.15 -10.25
CA ILE A 10 49.27 9.83 -10.03
C ILE A 10 48.41 9.74 -11.28
N ALA A 11 48.98 9.97 -12.47
CA ALA A 11 48.24 9.85 -13.72
C ALA A 11 47.67 8.43 -13.94
N VAL A 12 48.45 7.39 -13.63
CA VAL A 12 47.98 5.99 -13.71
C VAL A 12 46.85 5.72 -12.71
N VAL A 13 46.98 6.18 -11.46
CA VAL A 13 45.93 6.00 -10.45
C VAL A 13 44.64 6.72 -10.85
N VAL A 14 44.74 7.94 -11.38
CA VAL A 14 43.57 8.70 -11.86
C VAL A 14 42.92 8.00 -13.06
N LEU A 15 43.71 7.45 -13.99
CA LEU A 15 43.19 6.67 -15.11
C LEU A 15 42.48 5.40 -14.66
N LEU A 16 43.05 4.67 -13.70
CA LEU A 16 42.43 3.47 -13.13
C LEU A 16 41.15 3.80 -12.35
N ALA A 17 41.17 4.85 -11.55
CA ALA A 17 40.00 5.30 -10.79
C ALA A 17 38.89 5.78 -11.73
N GLY A 18 39.22 6.57 -12.77
CA GLY A 18 38.27 7.01 -13.78
C GLY A 18 37.71 5.85 -14.60
N GLY A 19 38.56 4.91 -14.99
CA GLY A 19 38.18 3.68 -15.69
C GLY A 19 37.23 2.82 -14.85
N TYR A 20 37.54 2.60 -13.56
CA TYR A 20 36.65 1.89 -12.64
C TYR A 20 35.32 2.62 -12.44
N TYR A 21 35.37 3.95 -12.26
CA TYR A 21 34.17 4.76 -12.08
C TYR A 21 33.20 4.64 -13.27
N TYR A 22 33.74 4.60 -14.49
CA TYR A 22 32.96 4.39 -15.72
C TYR A 22 32.57 2.92 -15.97
N ALA A 23 33.39 1.94 -15.58
CA ALA A 23 33.06 0.52 -15.78
C ALA A 23 32.14 -0.04 -14.68
N SER A 24 32.03 0.64 -13.54
CA SER A 24 31.33 0.15 -12.34
C SER A 24 29.90 -0.38 -12.55
N PRO A 25 28.99 0.27 -13.31
CA PRO A 25 27.63 -0.29 -13.46
C PRO A 25 27.63 -1.58 -14.29
N TYR A 26 28.57 -1.77 -15.22
CA TYR A 26 28.67 -3.00 -16.00
C TYR A 26 29.13 -4.17 -15.14
N LEU A 27 30.02 -3.93 -14.17
CA LEU A 27 30.45 -4.94 -13.19
C LEU A 27 29.27 -5.38 -12.33
N VAL A 28 28.50 -4.42 -11.80
CA VAL A 28 27.30 -4.70 -11.00
C VAL A 28 26.25 -5.43 -11.84
N LEU A 29 25.99 -4.98 -13.08
CA LEU A 29 25.03 -5.60 -13.98
C LEU A 29 25.36 -7.07 -14.27
N SER A 30 26.64 -7.40 -14.48
CA SER A 30 27.06 -8.80 -14.66
C SER A 30 26.84 -9.65 -13.41
N SER A 31 27.00 -9.06 -12.22
CA SER A 31 26.77 -9.73 -10.93
C SER A 31 25.28 -9.98 -10.70
N ILE A 32 24.43 -8.98 -10.97
CA ILE A 32 22.96 -9.09 -10.97
C ILE A 32 22.52 -10.21 -11.92
N LYS A 33 23.02 -10.21 -13.15
CA LYS A 33 22.68 -11.23 -14.16
C LYS A 33 23.07 -12.63 -13.69
N SER A 34 24.22 -12.78 -13.05
CA SER A 34 24.68 -14.06 -12.52
C SER A 34 23.82 -14.53 -11.34
N ALA A 35 23.54 -13.65 -10.37
CA ALA A 35 22.69 -13.94 -9.21
C ALA A 35 21.27 -14.31 -9.64
N ALA A 36 20.67 -13.55 -10.55
CA ALA A 36 19.37 -13.85 -11.13
C ALA A 36 19.37 -15.23 -11.82
N LYS A 37 20.38 -15.55 -12.64
CA LYS A 37 20.49 -16.87 -13.28
C LYS A 37 20.65 -18.03 -12.29
N ALA A 38 21.34 -17.78 -11.18
CA ALA A 38 21.52 -18.77 -10.12
C ALA A 38 20.28 -18.94 -9.22
N GLY A 39 19.30 -18.02 -9.30
CA GLY A 39 18.16 -17.99 -8.37
C GLY A 39 18.55 -17.54 -6.96
N ASP A 40 19.69 -16.85 -6.83
CA ASP A 40 20.25 -16.40 -5.56
C ASP A 40 19.61 -15.04 -5.19
N SER A 41 18.44 -15.11 -4.56
CA SER A 41 17.65 -13.94 -4.16
C SER A 41 18.37 -13.09 -3.12
N GLU A 42 19.16 -13.69 -2.23
CA GLU A 42 19.93 -12.99 -1.19
C GLU A 42 21.04 -12.14 -1.82
N LYS A 43 21.85 -12.72 -2.72
CA LYS A 43 22.90 -11.98 -3.43
C LYS A 43 22.33 -10.92 -4.36
N LEU A 44 21.19 -11.19 -4.97
CA LEU A 44 20.50 -10.22 -5.81
C LEU A 44 19.95 -9.04 -4.98
N SER A 45 19.42 -9.31 -3.79
CA SER A 45 18.88 -8.31 -2.86
C SER A 45 19.91 -7.24 -2.50
N ALA A 46 21.19 -7.60 -2.40
CA ALA A 46 22.27 -6.65 -2.12
C ALA A 46 22.42 -5.55 -3.18
N TYR A 47 21.90 -5.78 -4.40
CA TYR A 47 21.93 -4.84 -5.52
C TYR A 47 20.56 -4.17 -5.79
N ILE A 48 19.54 -4.46 -4.98
CA ILE A 48 18.19 -3.93 -5.16
C ILE A 48 17.85 -3.01 -3.98
N ASP A 49 17.42 -1.79 -4.29
CA ASP A 49 16.83 -0.87 -3.32
C ASP A 49 15.31 -1.11 -3.30
N TYR A 50 14.86 -2.06 -2.48
CA TYR A 50 13.44 -2.44 -2.42
C TYR A 50 12.50 -1.26 -2.14
N PRO A 51 12.79 -0.35 -1.19
CA PRO A 51 11.93 0.82 -0.97
C PRO A 51 11.78 1.67 -2.23
N SER A 52 12.89 1.98 -2.92
CA SER A 52 12.85 2.80 -4.14
C SER A 52 12.13 2.08 -5.28
N VAL A 53 12.42 0.79 -5.48
CA VAL A 53 11.80 -0.02 -6.55
C VAL A 53 10.30 -0.13 -6.31
N ARG A 54 9.88 -0.42 -5.07
CA ARG A 54 8.48 -0.48 -4.65
C ARG A 54 7.77 0.84 -4.92
N GLN A 55 8.33 1.95 -4.45
CA GLN A 55 7.74 3.27 -4.69
C GLN A 55 7.62 3.57 -6.18
N SER A 56 8.68 3.34 -6.95
CA SER A 56 8.68 3.60 -8.39
C SER A 56 7.64 2.76 -9.14
N PHE A 57 7.37 1.54 -8.66
CA PHE A 57 6.38 0.64 -9.25
C PHE A 57 4.96 1.06 -8.87
N LYS A 58 4.72 1.45 -7.61
CA LYS A 58 3.47 2.06 -7.14
C LYS A 58 3.11 3.30 -7.97
N ASP A 59 4.06 4.22 -8.15
CA ASP A 59 3.87 5.44 -8.94
C ASP A 59 3.44 5.11 -10.38
N GLN A 60 4.04 4.07 -10.99
CA GLN A 60 3.70 3.62 -12.33
C GLN A 60 2.29 3.02 -12.42
N MET A 61 1.92 2.18 -11.44
CA MET A 61 0.58 1.59 -11.38
C MET A 61 -0.50 2.65 -11.15
N ASN A 62 -0.27 3.59 -10.23
CA ASN A 62 -1.18 4.70 -9.97
C ASN A 62 -1.35 5.57 -11.22
N THR A 63 -0.25 5.90 -11.91
CA THR A 63 -0.31 6.65 -13.17
C THR A 63 -1.11 5.93 -14.25
N TYR A 64 -0.94 4.61 -14.38
CA TYR A 64 -1.69 3.79 -15.34
C TYR A 64 -3.19 3.75 -15.00
N MET A 65 -3.54 3.54 -13.74
CA MET A 65 -4.93 3.50 -13.28
C MET A 65 -5.65 4.83 -13.45
N VAL A 66 -5.02 5.95 -13.07
CA VAL A 66 -5.58 7.30 -13.28
C VAL A 66 -5.84 7.56 -14.75
N LYS A 67 -4.96 7.08 -15.64
CA LYS A 67 -5.13 7.24 -17.09
C LYS A 67 -6.29 6.41 -17.66
N ASP A 68 -6.54 5.20 -17.16
CA ASP A 68 -7.69 4.38 -17.58
C ASP A 68 -9.02 4.95 -17.09
N ILE A 69 -9.04 5.50 -15.86
CA ILE A 69 -10.22 6.13 -15.26
C ILE A 69 -10.56 7.45 -15.97
N ALA A 70 -9.57 8.31 -16.22
CA ALA A 70 -9.77 9.58 -16.93
C ALA A 70 -10.21 9.41 -18.40
N SER A 71 -10.11 8.19 -18.96
CA SER A 71 -10.56 7.87 -20.32
C SER A 71 -12.04 7.45 -20.39
N LYS A 72 -12.74 7.37 -19.25
CA LYS A 72 -14.16 7.00 -19.15
C LYS A 72 -14.96 8.15 -18.49
N ASP A 73 -15.90 8.75 -19.21
CA ASP A 73 -16.85 9.73 -18.65
C ASP A 73 -17.73 9.07 -17.57
N THR A 74 -17.46 9.24 -16.26
CA THR A 74 -18.45 8.93 -15.22
C THR A 74 -18.17 9.54 -13.83
N ASN A 75 -19.13 10.36 -13.36
CA ASN A 75 -19.71 10.49 -12.01
C ASN A 75 -18.80 10.36 -10.76
N GLY A 76 -18.52 11.49 -10.09
CA GLY A 76 -18.57 11.78 -8.64
C GLY A 76 -17.98 10.84 -7.55
N TRP A 77 -17.56 9.62 -7.88
CA TRP A 77 -17.09 8.54 -6.99
C TRP A 77 -15.62 8.19 -7.26
N GLU A 78 -14.94 8.98 -8.08
CA GLU A 78 -13.56 8.75 -8.53
C GLU A 78 -12.57 8.68 -7.35
N ALA A 79 -12.78 9.48 -6.30
CA ALA A 79 -11.91 9.50 -5.11
C ALA A 79 -11.98 8.22 -4.27
N LEU A 80 -13.14 7.55 -4.20
CA LEU A 80 -13.29 6.26 -3.50
C LEU A 80 -12.72 5.10 -4.32
N GLY A 81 -12.90 5.15 -5.65
CA GLY A 81 -12.34 4.16 -6.58
C GLY A 81 -10.81 4.20 -6.61
N THR A 82 -10.20 5.39 -6.56
CA THR A 82 -8.73 5.52 -6.54
C THR A 82 -8.11 5.05 -5.23
N MET A 83 -8.71 5.31 -4.06
CA MET A 83 -8.15 4.84 -2.77
C MET A 83 -8.22 3.32 -2.59
N ILE A 84 -9.32 2.68 -3.03
CA ILE A 84 -9.42 1.20 -3.03
C ILE A 84 -8.43 0.62 -4.05
N ALA A 85 -8.29 1.25 -5.20
CA ALA A 85 -7.33 0.83 -6.21
C ALA A 85 -5.88 0.99 -5.73
N THR A 86 -5.51 2.08 -5.04
CA THR A 86 -4.14 2.31 -4.53
C THR A 86 -3.77 1.32 -3.44
N THR A 87 -4.67 0.98 -2.53
CA THR A 87 -4.41 -0.01 -1.47
C THR A 87 -4.29 -1.44 -2.00
N MET A 88 -5.08 -1.80 -3.03
CA MET A 88 -4.90 -3.07 -3.74
C MET A 88 -3.59 -3.10 -4.54
N VAL A 89 -3.24 -1.97 -5.17
CA VAL A 89 -1.93 -1.77 -5.83
C VAL A 89 -0.82 -1.99 -4.82
N ASP A 90 -0.90 -1.39 -3.62
CA ASP A 90 0.13 -1.51 -2.59
C ASP A 90 0.39 -2.97 -2.21
N LYS A 91 -0.65 -3.74 -1.89
CA LYS A 91 -0.52 -5.17 -1.57
C LYS A 91 0.02 -5.99 -2.74
N MET A 92 -0.40 -5.67 -3.96
CA MET A 92 0.10 -6.32 -5.17
C MET A 92 1.57 -6.00 -5.43
N VAL A 93 1.98 -4.73 -5.25
CA VAL A 93 3.37 -4.31 -5.36
C VAL A 93 4.19 -5.05 -4.31
N ASP A 94 3.74 -5.12 -3.07
CA ASP A 94 4.49 -5.75 -1.98
C ASP A 94 4.67 -7.26 -2.19
N ALA A 95 3.71 -7.93 -2.85
CA ALA A 95 3.85 -9.33 -3.24
C ALA A 95 4.81 -9.54 -4.42
N VAL A 96 4.87 -8.61 -5.38
CA VAL A 96 5.69 -8.71 -6.59
C VAL A 96 7.14 -8.25 -6.34
N ILE A 97 7.33 -7.18 -5.56
CA ILE A 97 8.62 -6.57 -5.26
C ILE A 97 9.21 -7.20 -3.99
N THR A 98 9.34 -8.53 -4.02
CA THR A 98 10.03 -9.37 -3.03
C THR A 98 11.36 -9.87 -3.59
N PRO A 99 12.31 -10.31 -2.75
CA PRO A 99 13.54 -10.95 -3.21
C PRO A 99 13.29 -12.06 -4.22
N GLU A 100 12.30 -12.91 -3.95
CA GLU A 100 11.89 -14.02 -4.80
C GLU A 100 11.22 -13.50 -6.07
N GLY A 101 10.27 -12.57 -5.94
CA GLY A 101 9.51 -12.01 -7.07
C GLY A 101 10.41 -11.29 -8.08
N VAL A 102 11.35 -10.47 -7.63
CA VAL A 102 12.30 -9.79 -8.53
C VAL A 102 13.28 -10.80 -9.15
N THR A 103 13.69 -11.83 -8.42
CA THR A 103 14.53 -12.90 -8.98
C THR A 103 13.81 -13.62 -10.12
N LEU A 104 12.55 -14.03 -9.91
CA LEU A 104 11.73 -14.67 -10.93
C LEU A 104 11.51 -13.77 -12.15
N MET A 105 11.22 -12.49 -11.91
CA MET A 105 11.05 -11.49 -12.96
C MET A 105 12.31 -11.34 -13.83
N LEU A 106 13.49 -11.27 -13.21
CA LEU A 106 14.77 -11.15 -13.92
C LEU A 106 15.21 -12.45 -14.60
N GLN A 107 14.74 -13.60 -14.11
CA GLN A 107 14.94 -14.89 -14.79
C GLN A 107 14.09 -15.01 -16.07
N GLY A 108 13.09 -14.15 -16.25
CA GLY A 108 12.16 -14.25 -17.39
C GLY A 108 11.27 -15.49 -17.32
N LYS A 109 11.21 -16.16 -16.16
CA LYS A 109 10.24 -17.23 -15.92
C LYS A 109 8.89 -16.56 -15.69
N ASP A 110 7.88 -16.97 -16.44
CA ASP A 110 6.56 -16.35 -16.37
C ASP A 110 6.02 -16.42 -14.93
N PHE A 111 5.85 -15.25 -14.32
CA PHE A 111 5.25 -15.08 -12.99
C PHE A 111 3.85 -15.70 -12.90
N ARG A 112 3.18 -15.86 -14.05
CA ARG A 112 1.87 -16.50 -14.19
C ARG A 112 1.91 -18.02 -14.03
N ASP A 113 3.00 -18.67 -14.42
CA ASP A 113 3.13 -20.13 -14.30
C ASP A 113 3.51 -20.53 -12.87
N SER A 114 4.25 -19.67 -12.16
CA SER A 114 4.62 -19.88 -10.76
C SER A 114 3.42 -19.76 -9.80
N LEU A 115 2.43 -18.91 -10.10
CA LEU A 115 1.18 -18.81 -9.32
C LEU A 115 0.22 -19.99 -9.56
N LYS A 116 0.32 -20.69 -10.70
CA LYS A 116 -0.45 -21.92 -10.96
C LYS A 116 0.18 -23.16 -10.31
N HIS A 117 1.47 -23.12 -10.01
CA HIS A 117 2.22 -24.29 -9.56
C HIS A 117 2.20 -24.53 -8.04
N SER A 118 1.60 -23.65 -7.22
CA SER A 118 1.49 -23.87 -5.76
C SER A 118 0.50 -24.97 -5.35
N PHE A 119 -0.03 -25.76 -6.29
CA PHE A 119 -0.82 -26.97 -6.00
C PHE A 119 -0.23 -28.29 -6.51
N GLU A 120 0.94 -28.30 -7.16
CA GLU A 120 1.61 -29.56 -7.49
C GLU A 120 3.13 -29.41 -7.40
N GLU A 121 3.74 -30.13 -6.44
CA GLU A 121 5.14 -30.52 -6.53
C GLU A 121 5.33 -31.40 -7.78
N SER A 122 6.20 -30.99 -8.70
CA SER A 122 7.40 -31.75 -9.04
C SER A 122 8.26 -30.99 -10.04
N SER A 123 9.56 -31.20 -9.88
CA SER A 123 10.66 -30.93 -10.81
C SER A 123 10.28 -30.77 -12.29
N GLU A 124 10.80 -29.74 -12.94
CA GLU A 124 11.68 -29.96 -14.09
C GLU A 124 12.55 -28.74 -14.40
N GLN A 125 13.82 -29.05 -14.62
CA GLN A 125 14.92 -28.16 -14.90
C GLN A 125 14.93 -27.85 -16.39
N SER A 126 14.65 -26.60 -16.78
CA SER A 126 14.98 -26.12 -18.13
C SER A 126 15.76 -24.81 -18.03
N SER A 127 17.07 -24.95 -18.04
CA SER A 127 18.00 -23.88 -18.34
C SER A 127 18.06 -23.69 -19.86
N SER A 128 17.13 -22.93 -20.45
CA SER A 128 17.38 -22.39 -21.79
C SER A 128 18.38 -21.25 -21.65
N LYS A 129 19.55 -21.43 -22.25
CA LYS A 129 20.61 -20.43 -22.40
C LYS A 129 20.15 -19.38 -23.43
N GLU A 130 19.00 -18.77 -23.23
CA GLU A 130 18.57 -17.69 -24.09
C GLU A 130 19.41 -16.46 -23.76
N LYS A 131 20.11 -15.96 -24.77
CA LYS A 131 20.81 -14.68 -24.66
C LYS A 131 19.72 -13.62 -24.55
N LEU A 132 19.33 -13.29 -23.33
CA LEU A 132 18.55 -12.08 -23.06
C LEU A 132 19.26 -10.93 -23.79
N ASP A 133 18.64 -10.38 -24.84
CA ASP A 133 19.17 -9.23 -25.55
C ASP A 133 18.91 -8.00 -24.68
N TYR A 134 19.97 -7.27 -24.35
CA TYR A 134 19.87 -6.10 -23.49
C TYR A 134 20.73 -4.97 -24.04
N SER A 135 20.14 -3.78 -24.03
CA SER A 135 20.85 -2.53 -24.33
C SER A 135 21.12 -1.79 -23.03
N THR A 136 22.19 -1.02 -23.00
CA THR A 136 22.56 -0.21 -21.84
C THR A 136 22.88 1.21 -22.25
N ARG A 137 22.51 2.19 -21.44
CA ARG A 137 22.82 3.60 -21.69
C ARG A 137 23.03 4.36 -20.40
N TYR A 138 23.98 5.30 -20.41
CA TYR A 138 24.09 6.32 -19.37
C TYR A 138 23.06 7.43 -19.59
N LEU A 139 22.21 7.65 -18.58
CA LEU A 139 21.32 8.80 -18.52
C LEU A 139 22.03 9.99 -17.87
N SER A 140 22.86 9.73 -16.86
CA SER A 140 23.75 10.72 -16.21
C SER A 140 24.97 10.01 -15.62
N MET A 141 25.88 10.73 -14.95
CA MET A 141 27.04 10.13 -14.26
C MET A 141 26.65 9.16 -13.12
N ASN A 142 25.42 9.28 -12.62
CA ASN A 142 24.89 8.50 -11.50
C ASN A 142 23.66 7.68 -11.86
N LEU A 143 23.18 7.75 -13.11
CA LEU A 143 21.99 7.03 -13.58
C LEU A 143 22.34 6.21 -14.82
N PHE A 144 22.09 4.92 -14.72
CA PHE A 144 22.37 3.94 -15.76
C PHE A 144 21.12 3.15 -16.08
N GLU A 145 20.70 3.16 -17.34
CA GLU A 145 19.52 2.46 -17.83
C GLU A 145 19.94 1.16 -18.52
N VAL A 146 19.26 0.07 -18.17
CA VAL A 146 19.36 -1.23 -18.81
C VAL A 146 18.00 -1.55 -19.40
N THR A 147 17.93 -1.73 -20.72
CA THR A 147 16.71 -2.12 -21.42
C THR A 147 16.82 -3.58 -21.82
N LEU A 148 16.04 -4.45 -21.20
CA LEU A 148 15.92 -5.85 -21.58
C LEU A 148 14.86 -5.96 -22.68
N LYS A 149 15.23 -6.58 -23.80
CA LYS A 149 14.31 -6.90 -24.89
C LYS A 149 13.88 -8.36 -24.75
N ASN A 150 12.59 -8.61 -24.82
CA ASN A 150 12.10 -9.98 -24.93
C ASN A 150 12.10 -10.38 -26.41
N PRO A 151 12.75 -11.49 -26.82
CA PRO A 151 12.73 -11.95 -28.21
C PRO A 151 11.32 -12.40 -28.69
N ASP A 152 10.44 -12.82 -27.77
CA ASP A 152 9.11 -13.33 -28.11
C ASP A 152 8.00 -12.26 -28.16
N ASN A 153 8.29 -11.04 -27.69
CA ASN A 153 7.31 -9.95 -27.65
C ASN A 153 8.02 -8.59 -27.70
N ASP A 154 7.49 -7.59 -28.42
CA ASP A 154 8.05 -6.22 -28.52
C ASP A 154 8.11 -5.45 -27.17
N LYS A 155 7.85 -6.14 -26.06
CA LYS A 155 7.90 -5.64 -24.69
C LYS A 155 9.34 -5.45 -24.24
N GLN A 156 9.61 -4.25 -23.73
CA GLN A 156 10.92 -3.87 -23.20
C GLN A 156 10.79 -3.58 -21.71
N LEU A 157 11.54 -4.31 -20.89
CA LEU A 157 11.68 -4.02 -19.46
C LEU A 157 12.84 -3.06 -19.27
N LYS A 158 12.61 -1.89 -18.67
CA LYS A 158 13.71 -0.97 -18.35
C LYS A 158 14.04 -1.04 -16.87
N VAL A 159 15.32 -1.18 -16.55
CA VAL A 159 15.85 -1.20 -15.19
C VAL A 159 16.77 0.00 -15.05
N ILE A 160 16.46 0.87 -14.09
CA ILE A 160 17.26 2.05 -13.79
C ILE A 160 18.08 1.78 -12.54
N MET A 161 19.38 1.85 -12.72
CA MET A 161 20.39 1.74 -11.67
C MET A 161 20.85 3.13 -11.28
N GLU A 162 20.94 3.38 -9.98
CA GLU A 162 21.48 4.59 -9.39
C GLU A 162 22.77 4.27 -8.62
N ARG A 163 23.73 5.19 -8.69
CA ARG A 163 24.99 5.05 -7.96
C ARG A 163 24.74 5.23 -6.46
N ASP A 164 25.19 4.26 -5.68
CA ASP A 164 25.12 4.27 -4.22
C ASP A 164 26.54 4.09 -3.65
N GLY A 165 27.17 5.21 -3.27
CA GLY A 165 28.59 5.27 -2.93
C GLY A 165 29.49 4.88 -4.11
N LEU A 166 30.27 3.81 -3.95
CA LEU A 166 31.14 3.24 -4.99
C LEU A 166 30.48 2.09 -5.78
N SER A 167 29.26 1.70 -5.40
CA SER A 167 28.48 0.63 -6.02
C SER A 167 27.27 1.21 -6.78
N TRP A 168 26.44 0.32 -7.30
CA TRP A 168 25.18 0.64 -7.95
C TRP A 168 24.06 -0.21 -7.39
N LYS A 169 22.88 0.40 -7.26
CA LYS A 169 21.65 -0.29 -6.89
C LYS A 169 20.57 -0.06 -7.92
N VAL A 170 19.74 -1.07 -8.14
CA VAL A 170 18.50 -0.93 -8.89
C VAL A 170 17.52 -0.17 -8.02
N LYS A 171 17.10 1.01 -8.47
CA LYS A 171 16.11 1.83 -7.76
C LYS A 171 14.77 1.91 -8.48
N LYS A 172 14.71 1.57 -9.77
CA LYS A 172 13.47 1.63 -10.53
C LYS A 172 13.40 0.55 -11.59
N ILE A 173 12.25 -0.11 -11.67
CA ILE A 173 11.94 -1.12 -12.69
C ILE A 173 10.69 -0.62 -13.42
N VAL A 174 10.81 -0.40 -14.73
CA VAL A 174 9.75 0.12 -15.59
C VAL A 174 9.16 -1.02 -16.42
N VAL A 175 7.92 -1.37 -16.10
CA VAL A 175 7.19 -2.46 -16.75
C VAL A 175 6.26 -1.89 -17.82
N PRO A 176 6.23 -2.45 -19.04
CA PRO A 176 5.29 -2.03 -20.07
C PRO A 176 3.86 -2.48 -19.70
N MET A 177 3.11 -1.62 -19.00
CA MET A 177 1.75 -1.91 -18.53
C MET A 177 0.66 -1.74 -19.59
N ASN A 178 0.96 -1.17 -20.76
CA ASN A 178 -0.03 -0.93 -21.82
C ASN A 178 -0.73 -2.20 -22.35
N ASP A 179 -0.16 -3.38 -22.16
CA ASP A 179 -0.70 -4.65 -22.66
C ASP A 179 -1.25 -5.56 -21.56
N MET A 180 -1.26 -5.11 -20.30
CA MET A 180 -2.01 -5.77 -19.24
C MET A 180 -3.48 -5.41 -19.43
N LYS A 181 -4.12 -5.99 -20.46
CA LYS A 181 -5.57 -5.93 -20.60
C LYS A 181 -6.14 -6.48 -19.28
N PRO A 182 -6.94 -5.72 -18.51
CA PRO A 182 -7.65 -6.26 -17.37
C PRO A 182 -8.38 -7.48 -17.89
N GLN A 183 -8.04 -8.65 -17.34
CA GLN A 183 -8.83 -9.83 -17.59
C GLN A 183 -10.22 -9.43 -17.11
N GLN A 184 -11.15 -9.29 -18.07
CA GLN A 184 -12.57 -9.13 -17.81
C GLN A 184 -12.88 -10.02 -16.61
N ALA A 185 -13.47 -9.45 -15.57
CA ALA A 185 -14.01 -10.22 -14.45
C ALA A 185 -14.64 -11.46 -15.06
N ALA A 186 -14.12 -12.64 -14.69
CA ALA A 186 -14.67 -13.89 -15.16
C ALA A 186 -16.20 -13.77 -14.97
N PRO A 187 -17.01 -14.15 -15.99
CA PRO A 187 -18.45 -14.16 -15.80
C PRO A 187 -18.70 -14.90 -14.49
N GLN A 188 -19.38 -14.23 -13.55
CA GLN A 188 -19.87 -14.91 -12.37
C GLN A 188 -20.59 -16.16 -12.88
N PRO A 189 -20.29 -17.36 -12.35
CA PRO A 189 -21.07 -18.54 -12.71
C PRO A 189 -22.52 -18.21 -12.39
N THR A 190 -23.34 -18.03 -13.43
CA THR A 190 -24.79 -18.09 -13.29
C THR A 190 -25.07 -19.52 -12.90
N LEU A 191 -25.22 -19.76 -11.59
CA LEU A 191 -25.77 -21.00 -11.08
C LEU A 191 -27.12 -21.23 -11.79
N PRO A 192 -27.30 -22.35 -12.50
CA PRO A 192 -28.62 -22.74 -12.97
C PRO A 192 -29.55 -22.82 -11.76
N ALA A 193 -30.76 -22.30 -11.90
CA ALA A 193 -31.84 -22.60 -10.98
C ALA A 193 -32.15 -24.09 -11.11
N GLU A 194 -31.46 -24.92 -10.32
CA GLU A 194 -31.72 -26.35 -10.21
C GLU A 194 -32.68 -26.56 -9.04
N GLU A 195 -33.78 -27.26 -9.32
CA GLU A 195 -34.86 -27.56 -8.39
C GLU A 195 -34.31 -28.29 -7.17
N ILE A 196 -34.60 -27.75 -5.98
CA ILE A 196 -34.17 -28.25 -4.68
C ILE A 196 -34.85 -29.61 -4.41
N PRO A 197 -34.14 -30.75 -4.31
CA PRO A 197 -34.63 -31.89 -3.58
C PRO A 197 -34.43 -31.58 -2.10
N ALA A 198 -35.51 -31.74 -1.34
CA ALA A 198 -35.49 -31.69 0.11
C ALA A 198 -34.40 -32.62 0.65
N GLU A 199 -33.85 -32.23 1.81
CA GLU A 199 -33.06 -33.07 2.71
C GLU A 199 -31.54 -33.05 2.51
N VAL A 200 -30.92 -31.92 2.87
CA VAL A 200 -29.61 -31.93 3.54
C VAL A 200 -29.70 -30.93 4.68
N GLU A 201 -29.50 -31.42 5.91
CA GLU A 201 -29.52 -30.62 7.12
C GLU A 201 -28.58 -29.41 6.99
N ALA A 202 -29.14 -28.21 7.18
CA ALA A 202 -28.40 -26.97 7.12
C ALA A 202 -27.31 -26.97 8.23
N PRO A 203 -26.04 -26.68 7.91
CA PRO A 203 -25.11 -26.28 8.95
C PRO A 203 -25.65 -24.97 9.54
N ALA A 204 -25.77 -24.94 10.87
CA ALA A 204 -26.28 -23.80 11.59
C ALA A 204 -25.55 -22.52 11.14
N ILE A 205 -26.32 -21.61 10.54
CA ILE A 205 -25.92 -20.22 10.38
C ILE A 205 -25.69 -19.72 11.80
N ILE A 206 -24.44 -19.50 12.17
CA ILE A 206 -24.16 -18.65 13.31
C ILE A 206 -24.58 -17.25 12.84
N GLU A 207 -25.81 -16.88 13.16
CA GLU A 207 -26.26 -15.49 13.10
C GLU A 207 -25.27 -14.70 13.96
N GLN A 208 -24.29 -14.04 13.33
CA GLN A 208 -23.54 -13.01 14.01
C GLN A 208 -24.57 -11.96 14.41
N PRO A 209 -24.73 -11.65 15.71
CA PRO A 209 -25.70 -10.65 16.13
C PRO A 209 -25.32 -9.35 15.42
N ALA A 210 -26.30 -8.72 14.77
CA ALA A 210 -26.10 -7.43 14.13
C ALA A 210 -25.40 -6.50 15.13
N ALA A 211 -24.23 -5.97 14.77
CA ALA A 211 -23.50 -5.07 15.65
C ALA A 211 -24.38 -3.84 15.90
N ALA A 212 -24.98 -3.78 17.09
CA ALA A 212 -25.89 -2.71 17.46
C ALA A 212 -25.07 -1.50 17.93
N PHE A 213 -24.78 -0.59 17.01
CA PHE A 213 -24.14 0.69 17.32
C PHE A 213 -25.10 1.63 18.06
N ASP A 214 -24.60 2.31 19.10
CA ASP A 214 -25.33 3.30 19.89
C ASP A 214 -24.92 4.73 19.48
N PHE A 215 -25.85 5.44 18.84
CA PHE A 215 -25.65 6.83 18.39
C PHE A 215 -26.22 7.86 19.37
N SER A 216 -26.67 7.45 20.56
CA SER A 216 -27.27 8.37 21.53
C SER A 216 -26.26 9.43 22.02
N GLY A 217 -24.97 9.10 22.03
CA GLY A 217 -23.85 9.99 22.36
C GLY A 217 -23.52 11.09 21.35
N VAL A 218 -24.12 11.06 20.16
CA VAL A 218 -23.84 12.02 19.07
C VAL A 218 -25.08 12.76 18.57
N GLN A 219 -26.13 12.82 19.37
CA GLN A 219 -27.28 13.65 19.02
C GLN A 219 -26.93 15.14 19.07
N LYS A 220 -27.74 15.97 18.41
CA LYS A 220 -27.54 17.43 18.38
C LYS A 220 -27.40 17.99 19.80
N GLY A 221 -26.32 18.73 20.04
CA GLY A 221 -25.97 19.31 21.34
C GLY A 221 -24.97 18.47 22.14
N ALA A 222 -24.72 17.22 21.77
CA ALA A 222 -23.70 16.39 22.41
C ALA A 222 -22.29 17.00 22.26
N GLN A 223 -21.42 16.69 23.21
CA GLN A 223 -20.02 17.09 23.20
C GLN A 223 -19.14 15.85 23.15
N LEU A 224 -18.27 15.82 22.15
CA LEU A 224 -17.19 14.86 22.01
C LEU A 224 -15.94 15.49 22.59
N GLU A 225 -15.20 14.78 23.43
CA GLU A 225 -14.00 15.33 24.09
C GLU A 225 -12.87 14.32 24.06
N SER A 226 -11.69 14.78 23.63
CA SER A 226 -10.43 14.06 23.66
C SER A 226 -9.41 14.89 24.43
N CYS A 227 -8.94 14.38 25.56
CA CYS A 227 -8.03 15.08 26.48
C CYS A 227 -6.64 14.42 26.55
N TYR A 228 -6.27 13.63 25.54
CA TYR A 228 -4.98 12.95 25.50
C TYR A 228 -3.78 13.91 25.50
N HIS A 229 -3.95 15.11 24.96
CA HIS A 229 -3.01 16.22 25.03
C HIS A 229 -3.67 17.50 25.53
N ASP A 230 -2.87 18.41 26.08
CA ASP A 230 -3.27 19.78 26.42
C ASP A 230 -3.01 20.71 25.21
N PRO A 231 -4.00 21.48 24.75
CA PRO A 231 -5.38 21.55 25.22
C PRO A 231 -6.24 20.37 24.74
N CYS A 232 -7.24 20.00 25.53
CA CYS A 232 -8.26 19.03 25.13
C CYS A 232 -8.95 19.51 23.85
N THR A 233 -9.19 18.57 22.92
CA THR A 233 -9.99 18.81 21.73
C THR A 233 -11.45 18.50 22.04
N ILE A 234 -12.34 19.44 21.75
CA ILE A 234 -13.77 19.32 22.02
C ILE A 234 -14.56 19.56 20.74
N GLY A 235 -15.50 18.67 20.40
CA GLY A 235 -16.42 18.83 19.28
C GLY A 235 -17.86 18.92 19.77
N ARG A 236 -18.57 20.02 19.49
CA ARG A 236 -20.01 20.11 19.74
C ARG A 236 -20.80 19.69 18.50
N VAL A 237 -21.67 18.70 18.65
CA VAL A 237 -22.52 18.23 17.56
C VAL A 237 -23.63 19.25 17.26
N ILE A 238 -23.62 19.80 16.05
CA ILE A 238 -24.64 20.70 15.51
C ILE A 238 -25.71 19.91 14.75
N ALA A 239 -25.31 18.84 14.07
CA ALA A 239 -26.21 17.95 13.35
C ALA A 239 -25.69 16.52 13.33
N PHE A 240 -26.63 15.57 13.40
CA PHE A 240 -26.42 14.14 13.24
C PHE A 240 -27.27 13.65 12.08
N LYS A 241 -26.68 12.85 11.20
CA LYS A 241 -27.40 12.19 10.12
C LYS A 241 -26.92 10.75 9.99
N LYS A 242 -27.85 9.79 10.07
CA LYS A 242 -27.56 8.42 9.64
C LYS A 242 -27.69 8.35 8.12
N LEU A 243 -26.61 7.97 7.44
CA LEU A 243 -26.53 7.91 5.98
C LEU A 243 -27.04 6.57 5.45
N SER A 244 -26.54 5.48 6.02
CA SER A 244 -26.94 4.11 5.68
C SER A 244 -26.70 3.16 6.85
N GLN A 245 -27.37 2.02 6.83
CA GLN A 245 -27.25 0.97 7.85
C GLN A 245 -27.43 -0.40 7.20
N THR A 246 -26.56 -1.33 7.57
CA THR A 246 -26.65 -2.77 7.26
C THR A 246 -26.59 -3.54 8.58
N PRO A 247 -26.72 -4.89 8.57
CA PRO A 247 -26.51 -5.69 9.78
C PRO A 247 -25.09 -5.61 10.36
N ALA A 248 -24.09 -5.30 9.54
CA ALA A 248 -22.68 -5.31 9.94
C ALA A 248 -22.08 -3.91 10.17
N GLU A 249 -22.68 -2.87 9.58
CA GLU A 249 -22.12 -1.51 9.61
C GLU A 249 -23.19 -0.41 9.60
N SER A 250 -22.79 0.78 10.03
CA SER A 250 -23.63 1.99 9.96
C SER A 250 -22.77 3.20 9.62
N ASN A 251 -23.18 3.94 8.59
CA ASN A 251 -22.51 5.17 8.17
C ASN A 251 -23.28 6.36 8.73
N ILE A 252 -22.58 7.23 9.46
CA ILE A 252 -23.14 8.45 10.04
C ILE A 252 -22.34 9.68 9.60
N GLU A 253 -23.00 10.82 9.52
CA GLU A 253 -22.39 12.13 9.31
C GLU A 253 -22.67 13.00 10.54
N LEU A 254 -21.61 13.58 11.10
CA LEU A 254 -21.68 14.56 12.16
C LEU A 254 -21.24 15.92 11.61
N THR A 255 -22.03 16.95 11.90
CA THR A 255 -21.57 18.33 11.75
C THR A 255 -21.17 18.84 13.12
N LEU A 256 -19.90 19.19 13.29
CA LEU A 256 -19.29 19.58 14.57
C LEU A 256 -18.78 21.01 14.50
N VAL A 257 -18.91 21.76 15.59
CA VAL A 257 -18.07 22.95 15.83
C VAL A 257 -16.94 22.52 16.75
N GLY A 258 -15.70 22.66 16.27
CA GLY A 258 -14.51 22.35 17.06
C GLY A 258 -14.26 23.42 18.12
N GLY A 259 -13.61 23.03 19.19
CA GLY A 259 -13.13 23.91 20.24
C GLY A 259 -11.99 23.26 20.99
N SER A 260 -11.32 24.05 21.81
CA SER A 260 -10.23 23.56 22.67
C SER A 260 -10.39 24.08 24.08
N ARG A 261 -9.91 23.29 25.05
CA ARG A 261 -9.92 23.67 26.47
C ARG A 261 -8.64 23.16 27.13
N GLY A 262 -7.84 24.09 27.66
CA GLY A 262 -6.70 23.70 28.49
C GLY A 262 -7.15 22.94 29.74
N TRP A 263 -6.32 22.05 30.29
CA TRP A 263 -6.71 21.22 31.44
C TRP A 263 -7.20 22.03 32.65
N ASP A 264 -6.56 23.15 32.93
CA ASP A 264 -6.91 24.05 34.04
C ASP A 264 -7.89 25.17 33.63
N ALA A 265 -8.31 25.20 32.36
CA ALA A 265 -9.18 26.24 31.83
C ALA A 265 -10.67 25.92 32.09
N GLU A 266 -11.40 26.90 32.65
CA GLU A 266 -12.84 26.77 32.89
C GLU A 266 -13.69 26.94 31.61
N LYS A 267 -13.14 27.59 30.58
CA LYS A 267 -13.87 27.96 29.35
C LYS A 267 -13.32 27.23 28.13
N ILE A 268 -14.22 26.86 27.24
CA ILE A 268 -13.91 26.28 25.93
C ILE A 268 -13.78 27.41 24.92
N GLU A 269 -12.66 27.44 24.20
CA GLU A 269 -12.47 28.31 23.05
C GLU A 269 -13.04 27.62 21.80
N TRP A 270 -14.14 28.15 21.26
CA TRP A 270 -14.80 27.57 20.10
C TRP A 270 -14.30 28.17 18.80
N ASN A 271 -14.13 27.32 17.79
CA ASN A 271 -13.93 27.74 16.42
C ASN A 271 -15.22 28.36 15.85
N HIS A 272 -15.05 29.23 14.85
CA HIS A 272 -16.18 29.90 14.21
C HIS A 272 -16.94 29.00 13.23
N ASP A 273 -16.22 28.11 12.53
CA ASP A 273 -16.78 27.29 11.47
C ASP A 273 -17.12 25.89 11.94
N ALA A 274 -18.21 25.36 11.40
CA ALA A 274 -18.60 23.97 11.59
C ALA A 274 -18.01 23.10 10.48
N HIS A 275 -17.55 21.91 10.83
CA HIS A 275 -16.99 20.93 9.91
C HIS A 275 -17.82 19.66 9.92
N LYS A 276 -17.87 18.98 8.77
CA LYS A 276 -18.51 17.68 8.64
C LYS A 276 -17.46 16.59 8.75
N ILE A 277 -17.79 15.57 9.52
CA ILE A 277 -17.05 14.31 9.55
C ILE A 277 -18.02 13.17 9.26
N GLN A 278 -17.51 12.12 8.62
CA GLN A 278 -18.27 10.89 8.36
C GLN A 278 -17.61 9.73 9.09
N ILE A 279 -18.42 8.89 9.72
CA ILE A 279 -17.94 7.77 10.53
C ILE A 279 -18.64 6.50 10.02
N GLN A 280 -17.84 5.51 9.65
CA GLN A 280 -18.29 4.16 9.33
C GLN A 280 -18.11 3.31 10.58
N CYS A 281 -19.20 3.12 11.31
CA CYS A 281 -19.24 2.21 12.45
C CYS A 281 -19.26 0.78 11.93
N SER A 282 -18.16 0.04 12.19
CA SER A 282 -17.95 -1.34 11.77
C SER A 282 -17.01 -2.01 12.75
N LEU A 283 -17.24 -3.28 13.12
CA LEU A 283 -16.34 -4.04 13.99
C LEU A 283 -15.06 -4.49 13.26
N THR A 284 -15.10 -4.57 11.93
CA THR A 284 -13.99 -5.06 11.10
C THR A 284 -13.26 -3.94 10.36
N LYS A 285 -13.91 -2.79 10.14
CA LYS A 285 -13.32 -1.63 9.45
C LYS A 285 -13.83 -0.29 10.01
N PRO A 286 -13.57 0.01 11.29
CA PRO A 286 -13.88 1.31 11.89
C PRO A 286 -13.15 2.43 11.14
N THR A 287 -13.90 3.37 10.60
CA THR A 287 -13.32 4.42 9.75
C THR A 287 -13.88 5.79 10.13
N LEU A 288 -13.01 6.80 10.15
CA LEU A 288 -13.36 8.19 10.38
C LEU A 288 -12.83 9.03 9.22
N GLN A 289 -13.69 9.86 8.63
CA GLN A 289 -13.38 10.70 7.48
C GLN A 289 -13.57 12.17 7.82
N ILE A 290 -12.54 12.98 7.54
CA ILE A 290 -12.55 14.44 7.70
C ILE A 290 -12.17 15.04 6.34
N GLY A 291 -13.13 15.71 5.68
CA GLY A 291 -12.94 16.16 4.30
C GLY A 291 -12.67 14.99 3.35
N ASP A 292 -11.54 15.04 2.64
CA ASP A 292 -11.10 13.99 1.71
C ASP A 292 -10.19 12.93 2.39
N GLN A 293 -9.80 13.15 3.65
CA GLN A 293 -8.94 12.22 4.38
C GLN A 293 -9.78 11.16 5.08
N VAL A 294 -9.49 9.89 4.80
CA VAL A 294 -10.14 8.72 5.40
C VAL A 294 -9.12 7.99 6.26
N THR A 295 -9.41 7.84 7.55
CA THR A 295 -8.56 7.18 8.53
C THR A 295 -9.23 5.89 9.01
N VAL A 296 -8.60 4.74 8.83
CA VAL A 296 -9.00 3.50 9.52
C VAL A 296 -8.51 3.59 10.96
N VAL A 297 -9.41 3.41 11.92
CA VAL A 297 -9.12 3.56 13.35
C VAL A 297 -8.69 2.20 13.91
N PRO A 298 -7.40 1.95 14.20
CA PRO A 298 -6.97 0.66 14.71
C PRO A 298 -7.43 0.48 16.16
N LEU A 299 -8.32 -0.48 16.37
CA LEU A 299 -8.88 -0.83 17.66
C LEU A 299 -8.53 -2.29 17.94
N ASN A 300 -7.44 -2.54 18.66
CA ASN A 300 -6.98 -3.89 18.99
C ASN A 300 -6.26 -3.91 20.36
N ASP A 301 -5.98 -5.11 20.85
CA ASP A 301 -5.36 -5.35 22.16
C ASP A 301 -3.95 -4.76 22.32
N SER A 302 -3.25 -4.44 21.22
CA SER A 302 -1.94 -3.78 21.24
C SER A 302 -2.05 -2.28 21.54
N GLY A 303 -3.28 -1.74 21.57
CA GLY A 303 -3.57 -0.34 21.81
C GLY A 303 -3.69 0.50 20.53
N VAL A 304 -4.07 1.77 20.72
CA VAL A 304 -4.24 2.75 19.64
C VAL A 304 -2.96 3.59 19.53
N PRO A 305 -2.39 3.80 18.32
CA PRO A 305 -1.28 4.74 18.12
C PRO A 305 -1.66 6.14 18.64
N GLY A 306 -0.75 6.80 19.37
CA GLY A 306 -1.06 8.09 19.99
C GLY A 306 -1.52 9.18 19.01
N VAL A 307 -1.04 9.14 17.76
CA VAL A 307 -1.47 10.07 16.69
C VAL A 307 -2.92 9.86 16.24
N LEU A 308 -3.51 8.70 16.52
CA LEU A 308 -4.90 8.35 16.18
C LEU A 308 -5.81 8.29 17.42
N TRP A 309 -5.30 8.69 18.59
CA TRP A 309 -6.04 8.55 19.85
C TRP A 309 -7.34 9.36 19.84
N SER A 310 -7.29 10.61 19.38
CA SER A 310 -8.49 11.46 19.25
C SER A 310 -9.52 10.88 18.29
N ASP A 311 -9.07 10.25 17.20
CA ASP A 311 -9.95 9.60 16.23
C ASP A 311 -10.62 8.37 16.85
N ALA A 312 -9.88 7.59 17.64
CA ALA A 312 -10.41 6.45 18.37
C ALA A 312 -11.43 6.84 19.45
N GLU A 313 -11.16 7.87 20.25
CA GLU A 313 -12.12 8.37 21.24
C GLU A 313 -13.39 8.90 20.56
N THR A 314 -13.23 9.70 19.50
CA THR A 314 -14.34 10.20 18.71
C THR A 314 -15.18 9.06 18.14
N TYR A 315 -14.52 8.04 17.59
CA TYR A 315 -15.17 6.86 17.06
C TYR A 315 -15.94 6.07 18.13
N MET A 316 -15.32 5.78 19.27
CA MET A 316 -15.94 5.02 20.36
C MET A 316 -17.12 5.77 20.97
N GLN A 317 -17.01 7.08 21.13
CA GLN A 317 -18.12 7.89 21.61
C GLN A 317 -19.24 7.99 20.56
N ALA A 318 -18.91 8.04 19.28
CA ALA A 318 -19.91 8.17 18.21
C ALA A 318 -20.67 6.88 17.91
N CYS A 319 -19.98 5.75 17.86
CA CYS A 319 -20.55 4.47 17.47
C CYS A 319 -21.06 3.65 18.67
N HIS A 320 -20.60 3.95 19.88
CA HIS A 320 -20.91 3.16 21.08
C HIS A 320 -21.30 3.99 22.31
N ASN A 321 -21.33 5.32 22.21
CA ASN A 321 -21.54 6.23 23.34
C ASN A 321 -20.59 5.93 24.52
N TYR A 322 -19.35 5.56 24.20
CA TYR A 322 -18.36 5.12 25.18
C TYR A 322 -17.26 6.17 25.38
N THR A 323 -16.99 6.53 26.64
CA THR A 323 -15.96 7.50 27.05
C THR A 323 -15.01 6.96 28.13
N GLY A 324 -15.02 5.65 28.36
CA GLY A 324 -14.16 4.98 29.33
C GLY A 324 -12.74 4.73 28.80
N GLU A 325 -11.99 3.89 29.51
CA GLU A 325 -10.64 3.48 29.09
C GLU A 325 -10.70 2.72 27.76
N MET A 326 -9.79 3.05 26.82
CA MET A 326 -9.84 2.59 25.44
C MET A 326 -9.73 1.07 25.32
N GLY A 327 -8.80 0.44 26.05
CA GLY A 327 -8.62 -1.02 26.06
C GLY A 327 -9.86 -1.76 26.56
N ALA A 328 -10.49 -1.28 27.64
CA ALA A 328 -11.75 -1.83 28.14
C ALA A 328 -12.89 -1.69 27.10
N GLY A 329 -12.94 -0.58 26.38
CA GLY A 329 -13.90 -0.39 25.28
C GLY A 329 -13.66 -1.36 24.12
N ILE A 330 -12.41 -1.49 23.67
CA ILE A 330 -12.01 -2.44 22.60
C ILE A 330 -12.47 -3.86 22.94
N GLN A 331 -12.24 -4.31 24.18
CA GLN A 331 -12.68 -5.62 24.65
C GLN A 331 -14.19 -5.74 24.78
N GLN A 332 -14.86 -4.73 25.37
CA GLN A 332 -16.31 -4.72 25.59
C GLN A 332 -17.09 -4.84 24.27
N TYR A 333 -16.63 -4.18 23.21
CA TYR A 333 -17.30 -4.15 21.91
C TYR A 333 -16.70 -5.11 20.88
N GLY A 334 -15.68 -5.90 21.25
CA GLY A 334 -15.15 -7.00 20.43
C GLY A 334 -14.32 -6.55 19.22
N TYR A 335 -13.52 -5.48 19.38
CA TYR A 335 -12.66 -4.97 18.31
C TYR A 335 -11.34 -5.73 18.21
N ASN A 336 -10.91 -6.02 16.97
CA ASN A 336 -9.57 -6.55 16.67
C ASN A 336 -9.09 -6.09 15.28
N VAL A 337 -8.86 -4.78 15.16
CA VAL A 337 -8.44 -4.11 13.92
C VAL A 337 -7.03 -3.57 14.09
N GLN A 338 -6.10 -4.09 13.28
CA GLN A 338 -4.68 -3.75 13.33
C GLN A 338 -4.41 -2.37 12.70
N ALA A 339 -3.34 -1.71 13.17
CA ALA A 339 -2.80 -0.54 12.48
C ALA A 339 -2.23 -0.96 11.11
N GLU A 340 -2.45 -0.14 10.08
CA GLU A 340 -1.79 -0.32 8.79
C GLU A 340 -0.30 0.00 8.98
N GLU A 341 0.57 -1.01 8.86
CA GLU A 341 2.04 -0.90 8.99
C GLU A 341 2.72 -0.29 7.75
#